data_AF-A0AA97CWQ7-F1
#
_entry.id   AF-A0AA97CWQ7-F1
#
_cell.length_a   1.000
_cell.length_b   1.000
_cell.length_c   1.000
_cell.angle_alpha   90.00
_cell.angle_beta   90.00
_cell.angle_gamma   90.00
#
_symmetry.space_group_name_H-M   'P 1'
#
loop_
_entity.id
_entity.type
_entity.pdbx_description
1 polymer ?
#
loop_
_entity_poly.entity_id
_entity_poly.type
_entity_poly.pdbx_seq_one_letter_code
_entity_poly.pdbx_strand_id
1 'polypeptide(L)'
;MRIRAVVVTVMAVIVSLVAGGLVAGQATGAPPARILGVPMAAGTGGLTPELAVAYTLARHDAQRAGVPMRITSGKRSRAAQNQLWQQGIRDYGSAAQARRWVLPPNQSTHVTGHAIDVGPRAAAAWLQRNGNRYGLCRSFDNEWWHFEFATLPGAACPPRIPDASHRR
;
A
#
# COMPACT_ATOMS: atom_id res chain seq x y z
N MET A 1 -66.07 34.74 3.31
CA MET A 1 -65.62 35.62 2.21
C MET A 1 -64.99 36.88 2.81
N ARG A 2 -63.65 36.97 2.81
CA ARG A 2 -62.83 38.20 2.88
C ARG A 2 -61.36 37.78 2.81
N ILE A 3 -60.80 37.96 1.61
CA ILE A 3 -59.41 37.72 1.24
C ILE A 3 -58.53 38.73 2.01
N ARG A 4 -57.49 38.26 2.69
CA ARG A 4 -56.39 39.10 3.15
C ARG A 4 -55.15 38.72 2.34
N ALA A 5 -54.72 39.65 1.50
CA ALA A 5 -53.49 39.56 0.73
C ALA A 5 -52.28 39.51 1.67
N VAL A 6 -51.37 38.58 1.43
CA VAL A 6 -50.02 38.63 1.99
C VAL A 6 -49.08 38.94 0.83
N VAL A 7 -48.43 40.10 0.96
CA VAL A 7 -47.41 40.62 0.05
C VAL A 7 -46.24 39.62 0.01
N VAL A 8 -45.96 39.06 -1.16
CA VAL A 8 -44.78 38.22 -1.38
C VAL A 8 -43.63 39.14 -1.81
N THR A 9 -42.76 39.48 -0.86
CA THR A 9 -41.50 40.18 -1.15
C THR A 9 -40.51 39.16 -1.70
N VAL A 10 -40.25 39.19 -3.00
CA VAL A 10 -39.23 38.35 -3.65
C VAL A 10 -37.85 38.95 -3.32
N MET A 11 -37.16 38.36 -2.34
CA MET A 11 -35.73 38.59 -2.13
C MET A 11 -34.95 37.71 -3.09
N ALA A 12 -34.39 38.30 -4.14
CA ALA A 12 -33.47 37.63 -5.05
C ALA A 12 -32.15 37.32 -4.31
N VAL A 13 -31.89 36.03 -4.03
CA VAL A 13 -30.59 35.57 -3.54
C VAL A 13 -29.73 35.25 -4.75
N ILE A 14 -28.77 36.13 -5.05
CA ILE A 14 -27.72 35.88 -6.03
C ILE A 14 -26.75 34.87 -5.39
N VAL A 15 -26.81 33.62 -5.83
CA VAL A 15 -25.82 32.60 -5.48
C VAL A 15 -24.63 32.78 -6.42
N SER A 16 -23.58 33.46 -5.93
CA SER A 16 -22.30 33.55 -6.63
C SER A 16 -21.62 32.18 -6.61
N LEU A 17 -21.54 31.53 -7.79
CA LEU A 17 -20.70 30.36 -8.00
C LEU A 17 -19.22 30.75 -7.87
N VAL A 18 -18.61 30.47 -6.71
CA VAL A 18 -17.16 30.42 -6.59
C VAL A 18 -16.71 29.07 -7.15
N ALA A 19 -16.34 29.04 -8.43
CA ALA A 19 -15.62 27.93 -9.04
C ALA A 19 -14.20 27.89 -8.46
N GLY A 20 -14.07 27.30 -7.26
CA GLY A 20 -12.77 26.96 -6.69
C GLY A 20 -12.13 25.85 -7.50
N GLY A 21 -11.30 26.23 -8.47
CA GLY A 21 -10.47 25.30 -9.22
C GLY A 21 -9.52 24.56 -8.28
N LEU A 22 -9.74 23.25 -8.11
CA LEU A 22 -8.74 22.35 -7.55
C LEU A 22 -7.56 22.28 -8.52
N VAL A 23 -6.54 23.11 -8.28
CA VAL A 23 -5.22 22.88 -8.87
C VAL A 23 -4.62 21.69 -8.13
N ALA A 24 -4.78 20.49 -8.70
CA ALA A 24 -4.03 19.33 -8.26
C ALA A 24 -2.54 19.63 -8.49
N GLY A 25 -1.80 19.87 -7.41
CA GLY A 25 -0.36 20.04 -7.46
C GLY A 25 0.26 18.81 -8.10
N GLN A 26 0.89 18.99 -9.27
CA GLN A 26 1.66 17.93 -9.90
C GLN A 26 2.87 17.66 -9.01
N ALA A 27 2.82 16.61 -8.21
CA ALA A 27 4.01 16.07 -7.56
C ALA A 27 4.96 15.64 -8.69
N THR A 28 6.01 16.42 -8.92
CA THR A 28 7.12 16.06 -9.81
C THR A 28 7.87 14.91 -9.17
N GLY A 29 7.33 13.70 -9.31
CA GLY A 29 7.93 12.48 -8.82
C GLY A 29 9.28 12.26 -9.49
N ALA A 30 10.27 11.84 -8.71
CA ALA A 30 11.54 11.35 -9.25
C ALA A 30 11.25 10.31 -10.36
N PRO A 31 12.07 10.28 -11.44
CA PRO A 31 11.88 9.31 -12.51
C PRO A 31 11.87 7.89 -11.92
N PRO A 32 11.04 6.98 -12.45
CA PRO A 32 10.95 5.63 -11.92
C PRO A 32 12.33 4.99 -11.95
N ALA A 33 12.68 4.31 -10.85
CA ALA A 33 13.91 3.53 -10.78
C ALA A 33 13.98 2.61 -12.02
N ARG A 34 15.16 2.48 -12.63
CA ARG A 34 15.35 1.60 -13.79
C ARG A 34 16.30 0.48 -13.43
N ILE A 35 15.94 -0.74 -13.77
CA ILE A 35 16.81 -1.92 -13.67
C ILE A 35 17.05 -2.39 -15.10
N LEU A 36 18.31 -2.38 -15.54
CA LEU A 36 18.69 -2.76 -16.92
C LEU A 36 17.88 -2.00 -17.99
N GLY A 37 17.60 -0.71 -17.76
CA GLY A 37 16.82 0.15 -18.67
C GLY A 37 15.29 0.02 -18.55
N VAL A 38 14.78 -1.02 -17.87
CA VAL A 38 13.35 -1.25 -17.65
C VAL A 38 12.85 -0.34 -16.53
N PRO A 39 11.81 0.49 -16.76
CA PRO A 39 11.24 1.32 -15.71
C PRO A 39 10.49 0.46 -14.69
N MET A 40 10.80 0.65 -13.41
CA MET A 40 10.12 -0.04 -12.33
C MET A 40 8.84 0.68 -11.89
N ALA A 41 7.91 -0.09 -11.37
CA ALA A 41 6.65 0.42 -10.84
C ALA A 41 6.89 1.43 -9.69
N ALA A 42 6.01 2.43 -9.57
CA ALA A 42 6.05 3.35 -8.44
C ALA A 42 6.00 2.60 -7.09
N GLY A 43 6.79 3.08 -6.12
CA GLY A 43 6.92 2.49 -4.79
C GLY A 43 8.04 1.45 -4.64
N THR A 44 8.77 1.10 -5.71
CA THR A 44 9.86 0.11 -5.64
C THR A 44 11.22 0.66 -5.23
N GLY A 45 11.33 1.97 -4.96
CA GLY A 45 12.59 2.60 -4.57
C GLY A 45 13.18 1.94 -3.32
N GLY A 46 14.43 1.47 -3.43
CA GLY A 46 15.16 0.84 -2.34
C GLY A 46 14.79 -0.62 -2.03
N LEU A 47 13.88 -1.24 -2.79
CA LEU A 47 13.65 -2.68 -2.72
C LEU A 47 14.84 -3.44 -3.33
N THR A 48 14.97 -4.72 -3.03
CA THR A 48 15.92 -5.58 -3.77
C THR A 48 15.54 -5.64 -5.26
N PRO A 49 16.51 -5.86 -6.16
CA PRO A 49 16.23 -5.95 -7.59
C PRO A 49 15.16 -7.00 -7.93
N GLU A 50 15.21 -8.16 -7.30
CA GLU A 50 14.29 -9.29 -7.55
C GLU A 50 12.86 -8.90 -7.19
N LEU A 51 12.66 -8.30 -6.01
CA LEU A 51 11.34 -7.87 -5.55
C LEU A 51 10.80 -6.71 -6.41
N ALA A 52 11.65 -5.75 -6.78
CA ALA A 52 11.26 -4.64 -7.65
C ALA A 52 10.79 -5.12 -9.04
N VAL A 53 11.54 -6.06 -9.64
CA VAL A 53 11.19 -6.67 -10.93
C VAL A 53 9.91 -7.50 -10.80
N ALA A 54 9.85 -8.41 -9.82
CA ALA A 54 8.69 -9.26 -9.61
C ALA A 54 7.40 -8.46 -9.41
N TYR A 55 7.42 -7.43 -8.56
CA TYR A 55 6.26 -6.57 -8.34
C TYR A 55 5.87 -5.79 -9.60
N THR A 56 6.83 -5.30 -10.37
CA THR A 56 6.53 -4.55 -11.59
C THR A 56 5.83 -5.43 -12.63
N LEU A 57 6.30 -6.65 -12.82
CA LEU A 57 5.66 -7.63 -13.71
C LEU A 57 4.26 -8.01 -13.21
N ALA A 58 4.12 -8.33 -11.92
CA ALA A 58 2.83 -8.67 -11.33
C ALA A 58 1.81 -7.52 -11.43
N ARG A 59 2.25 -6.27 -11.20
CA ARG A 59 1.40 -5.08 -11.32
C ARG A 59 0.94 -4.87 -12.76
N HIS A 60 1.82 -5.04 -13.74
CA HIS A 60 1.47 -4.89 -15.15
C HIS A 60 0.41 -5.92 -15.57
N ASP A 61 0.55 -7.16 -15.14
CA ASP A 61 -0.43 -8.22 -15.41
C ASP A 61 -1.75 -8.01 -14.68
N ALA A 62 -1.71 -7.58 -13.42
CA ALA A 62 -2.90 -7.18 -12.67
C ALA A 62 -3.65 -6.04 -13.36
N GLN A 63 -2.92 -5.04 -13.88
CA GLN A 63 -3.51 -3.92 -14.62
C GLN A 63 -4.19 -4.39 -15.91
N ARG A 64 -3.58 -5.30 -16.68
CA ARG A 64 -4.24 -5.89 -17.87
C ARG A 64 -5.49 -6.70 -17.52
N ALA A 65 -5.54 -7.26 -16.31
CA ALA A 65 -6.71 -7.94 -15.77
C ALA A 65 -7.74 -6.98 -15.13
N GLY A 66 -7.58 -5.66 -15.25
CA GLY A 66 -8.49 -4.67 -14.68
C GLY A 66 -8.40 -4.55 -13.15
N VAL A 67 -7.28 -4.93 -12.55
CA VAL A 67 -7.03 -4.86 -11.09
C VAL A 67 -5.97 -3.79 -10.80
N PRO A 68 -6.36 -2.55 -10.44
CA PRO A 68 -5.41 -1.52 -10.04
C PRO A 68 -4.65 -1.96 -8.79
N MET A 69 -3.32 -1.91 -8.85
CA MET A 69 -2.43 -2.35 -7.77
C MET A 69 -1.40 -1.27 -7.46
N ARG A 70 -1.18 -1.01 -6.17
CA ARG A 70 -0.13 -0.10 -5.69
C ARG A 70 0.55 -0.65 -4.44
N ILE A 71 1.82 -0.27 -4.26
CA ILE A 71 2.51 -0.41 -2.98
C ILE A 71 1.95 0.67 -2.04
N THR A 72 1.47 0.26 -0.87
CA THR A 72 1.10 1.16 0.23
C THR A 72 2.30 1.43 1.15
N SER A 73 3.24 0.49 1.24
CA SER A 73 4.47 0.60 2.03
C SER A 73 5.55 -0.27 1.39
N GLY A 74 6.67 0.34 1.00
CA GLY A 74 7.82 -0.34 0.40
C GLY A 74 9.01 -0.39 1.37
N LYS A 75 10.21 -0.09 0.88
CA LYS A 75 11.39 0.02 1.72
C LYS A 75 11.22 1.12 2.78
N ARG A 76 11.56 0.81 4.03
CA ARG A 76 11.55 1.76 5.16
C ARG A 76 12.97 2.05 5.65
N SER A 77 13.21 3.23 6.21
CA SER A 77 14.42 3.48 6.98
C SER A 77 14.31 2.85 8.38
N ARG A 78 15.44 2.59 9.03
CA ARG A 78 15.47 2.13 10.43
C ARG A 78 14.74 3.09 11.37
N ALA A 79 14.90 4.40 11.18
CA ALA A 79 14.25 5.42 11.99
C ALA A 79 12.71 5.40 11.82
N ALA A 80 12.22 5.30 10.58
CA ALA A 80 10.79 5.19 10.31
C ALA A 80 10.19 3.91 10.89
N GLN A 81 10.91 2.78 10.77
CA GLN A 81 10.50 1.53 11.40
C GLN A 81 10.46 1.66 12.92
N ASN A 82 11.41 2.35 13.54
CA ASN A 82 11.45 2.55 14.98
C ASN A 82 10.24 3.36 15.47
N GLN A 83 9.86 4.42 14.73
CA GLN A 83 8.67 5.20 15.05
C GLN A 83 7.40 4.33 15.04
N LEU A 84 7.22 3.50 14.01
CA LEU A 84 6.10 2.56 13.91
C LEU A 84 6.12 1.51 15.02
N TRP A 85 7.30 1.00 15.36
CA TRP A 85 7.47 0.04 16.45
C TRP A 85 7.07 0.65 17.80
N GLN A 86 7.56 1.84 18.13
CA GLN A 86 7.18 2.54 19.36
C GLN A 86 5.69 2.90 19.40
N GLN A 87 5.12 3.28 18.26
CA GLN A 87 3.68 3.51 18.14
C GLN A 87 2.89 2.22 18.37
N GLY A 88 3.30 1.11 17.75
CA GLY A 88 2.67 -0.20 17.96
C GLY A 88 2.71 -0.63 19.43
N ILE A 89 3.81 -0.39 20.15
CA ILE A 89 3.87 -0.68 21.59
C ILE A 89 2.79 0.10 22.36
N ARG A 90 2.60 1.39 22.05
CA ARG A 90 1.56 2.21 22.68
C ARG A 90 0.15 1.72 22.34
N ASP A 91 -0.10 1.40 21.07
CA ASP A 91 -1.44 1.01 20.60
C ASP A 91 -1.85 -0.39 21.07
N TYR A 92 -0.91 -1.33 21.13
CA TYR A 92 -1.15 -2.72 21.51
C TYR A 92 -0.83 -3.02 22.98
N GLY A 93 -0.34 -2.03 23.73
CA GLY A 93 -0.08 -2.11 25.17
C GLY A 93 1.21 -2.83 25.58
N SER A 94 1.87 -3.57 24.69
CA SER A 94 3.18 -4.18 24.99
C SER A 94 3.97 -4.50 23.72
N ALA A 95 5.28 -4.69 23.87
CA ALA A 95 6.13 -5.20 22.80
C ALA A 95 5.65 -6.56 22.29
N ALA A 96 5.25 -7.47 23.17
CA ALA A 96 4.78 -8.81 22.77
C ALA A 96 3.54 -8.72 21.87
N GLN A 97 2.57 -7.88 22.22
CA GLN A 97 1.35 -7.70 21.43
C GLN A 97 1.62 -6.94 20.12
N ALA A 98 2.48 -5.91 20.16
CA ALA A 98 2.83 -5.13 18.98
C ALA A 98 3.55 -5.98 17.91
N ARG A 99 4.41 -6.92 18.32
CA ARG A 99 5.19 -7.78 17.39
C ARG A 99 4.34 -8.61 16.45
N ARG A 100 3.07 -8.85 16.78
CA ARG A 100 2.15 -9.55 15.89
C ARG A 100 1.84 -8.78 14.60
N TRP A 101 2.08 -7.46 14.60
CA TRP A 101 1.72 -6.56 13.49
C TRP A 101 2.87 -5.64 13.05
N VAL A 102 3.79 -5.30 13.96
CA VAL A 102 4.88 -4.36 13.69
C VAL A 102 6.15 -4.91 14.31
N LEU A 103 7.15 -5.22 13.48
CA LEU A 103 8.45 -5.69 13.95
C LEU A 103 9.37 -4.52 14.36
N PRO A 104 10.31 -4.74 15.30
CA PRO A 104 11.35 -3.78 15.61
C PRO A 104 12.31 -3.55 14.42
N PRO A 105 13.08 -2.45 14.42
CA PRO A 105 13.93 -2.04 13.29
C PRO A 105 14.93 -3.07 12.78
N ASN A 106 15.43 -3.95 13.64
CA ASN A 106 16.41 -4.98 13.30
C ASN A 106 15.79 -6.24 12.67
N GLN A 107 14.47 -6.38 12.67
CA GLN A 107 13.79 -7.60 12.19
C GLN A 107 12.78 -7.35 11.05
N SER A 108 12.39 -6.10 10.81
CA SER A 108 11.47 -5.78 9.72
C SER A 108 12.10 -5.95 8.34
N THR A 109 11.49 -6.77 7.49
CA THR A 109 11.91 -6.99 6.10
C THR A 109 11.71 -5.78 5.20
N HIS A 110 10.87 -4.81 5.61
CA HIS A 110 10.80 -3.53 4.91
C HIS A 110 12.08 -2.71 5.09
N VAL A 111 12.80 -2.87 6.20
CA VAL A 111 14.06 -2.13 6.43
C VAL A 111 15.14 -2.60 5.45
N THR A 112 15.18 -3.90 5.16
CA THR A 112 16.12 -4.50 4.21
C THR A 112 15.62 -4.43 2.75
N GLY A 113 14.43 -3.89 2.50
CA GLY A 113 13.86 -3.79 1.14
C GLY A 113 13.35 -5.12 0.57
N HIS A 114 13.08 -6.11 1.40
CA HIS A 114 12.65 -7.46 1.01
C HIS A 114 11.12 -7.68 1.15
N ALA A 115 10.37 -6.64 1.49
CA ALA A 115 8.92 -6.72 1.64
C ALA A 115 8.19 -5.50 1.06
N ILE A 116 6.96 -5.75 0.65
CA ILE A 116 6.00 -4.74 0.22
C ILE A 116 4.64 -4.99 0.87
N ASP A 117 3.94 -3.90 1.20
CA ASP A 117 2.51 -3.92 1.50
C ASP A 117 1.76 -3.46 0.26
N VAL A 118 0.74 -4.24 -0.14
CA VAL A 118 -0.02 -4.03 -1.37
C VAL A 118 -1.46 -3.66 -1.08
N GLY A 119 -1.94 -2.62 -1.78
CA GLY A 119 -3.34 -2.21 -1.76
C GLY A 119 -3.89 -1.92 -3.17
N PRO A 120 -5.21 -1.81 -3.32
CA PRO A 120 -6.26 -2.10 -2.33
C PRO A 120 -6.38 -3.62 -2.04
N ARG A 121 -7.26 -4.02 -1.11
CA ARG A 121 -7.47 -5.43 -0.72
C ARG A 121 -7.79 -6.36 -1.88
N ALA A 122 -8.50 -5.89 -2.90
CA ALA A 122 -8.77 -6.65 -4.11
C ALA A 122 -7.47 -6.98 -4.90
N ALA A 123 -6.52 -6.05 -4.93
CA ALA A 123 -5.22 -6.25 -5.57
C ALA A 123 -4.34 -7.21 -4.77
N ALA A 124 -4.31 -7.08 -3.44
CA ALA A 124 -3.64 -8.04 -2.58
C ALA A 124 -4.24 -9.46 -2.72
N ALA A 125 -5.57 -9.58 -2.84
CA ALA A 125 -6.22 -10.87 -3.11
C ALA A 125 -5.86 -11.44 -4.49
N TRP A 126 -5.73 -10.58 -5.51
CA TRP A 126 -5.22 -10.99 -6.83
C TRP A 126 -3.77 -11.48 -6.72
N LEU A 127 -2.92 -10.77 -5.98
CA LEU A 127 -1.53 -11.14 -5.78
C LEU A 127 -1.37 -12.41 -4.95
N GLN A 128 -2.26 -12.68 -3.99
CA GLN A 128 -2.27 -13.94 -3.27
C GLN A 128 -2.57 -15.14 -4.20
N ARG A 129 -3.43 -14.96 -5.21
CA ARG A 129 -3.79 -16.02 -6.17
C ARG A 129 -2.77 -16.20 -7.30
N ASN A 130 -2.11 -15.14 -7.73
CA ASN A 130 -1.28 -15.12 -8.94
C ASN A 130 0.20 -14.80 -8.68
N GLY A 131 0.55 -14.36 -7.48
CA GLY A 131 1.86 -13.80 -7.15
C GLY A 131 3.00 -14.80 -7.29
N ASN A 132 2.73 -16.08 -7.04
CA ASN A 132 3.73 -17.14 -7.16
C ASN A 132 4.32 -17.23 -8.58
N ARG A 133 3.57 -16.85 -9.62
CA ARG A 133 4.06 -16.73 -11.02
C ARG A 133 5.27 -15.80 -11.15
N TYR A 134 5.42 -14.86 -10.22
CA TYR A 134 6.51 -13.88 -10.17
C TYR A 134 7.42 -14.08 -8.94
N GLY A 135 7.21 -15.15 -8.16
CA GLY A 135 7.95 -15.38 -6.90
C GLY A 135 7.41 -14.63 -5.68
N LEU A 136 6.28 -13.92 -5.82
CA LEU A 136 5.68 -13.12 -4.75
C LEU A 136 4.70 -13.95 -3.93
N CYS A 137 4.95 -14.02 -2.63
CA CYS A 137 4.14 -14.77 -1.69
C CYS A 137 3.74 -13.93 -0.49
N ARG A 138 2.52 -14.16 -0.02
CA ARG A 138 2.05 -13.59 1.25
C ARG A 138 2.70 -14.35 2.40
N SER A 139 3.29 -13.64 3.36
CA SER A 139 4.07 -14.29 4.45
C SER A 139 3.23 -14.60 5.69
N PHE A 140 2.23 -13.77 6.04
CA PHE A 140 1.49 -13.86 7.31
C PHE A 140 -0.01 -14.08 7.12
N ASP A 141 -0.65 -14.80 8.05
CA ASP A 141 -2.10 -15.04 8.04
C ASP A 141 -2.93 -13.83 8.48
N ASN A 142 -2.42 -13.00 9.38
CA ASN A 142 -3.09 -11.79 9.84
C ASN A 142 -2.86 -10.55 8.94
N GLU A 143 -1.81 -10.57 8.10
CA GLU A 143 -1.48 -9.44 7.23
C GLU A 143 -1.80 -9.77 5.77
N TRP A 144 -3.01 -9.42 5.32
CA TRP A 144 -3.44 -9.68 3.94
C TRP A 144 -2.70 -8.85 2.89
N TRP A 145 -2.05 -7.78 3.33
CA TRP A 145 -1.36 -6.81 2.49
C TRP A 145 0.13 -7.14 2.29
N HIS A 146 0.76 -7.95 3.15
CA HIS A 146 2.22 -8.13 3.20
C HIS A 146 2.70 -9.24 2.25
N PHE A 147 3.61 -8.89 1.33
CA PHE A 147 4.19 -9.81 0.35
C PHE A 147 5.71 -9.69 0.28
N GLU A 148 6.37 -10.81 0.00
CA GLU A 148 7.82 -10.93 -0.14
C GLU A 148 8.15 -11.75 -1.39
N PHE A 149 9.35 -11.55 -1.95
CA PHE A 149 9.91 -12.48 -2.93
C PHE A 149 10.42 -13.72 -2.18
N ALA A 150 9.59 -14.76 -2.09
CA ALA A 150 9.80 -15.90 -1.17
C ALA A 150 9.87 -17.27 -1.87
N THR A 151 9.77 -17.29 -3.19
CA THR A 151 9.89 -18.51 -3.99
C THR A 151 10.39 -18.19 -5.40
N LEU A 152 10.84 -19.21 -6.13
CA LEU A 152 11.18 -19.04 -7.55
C LEU A 152 9.90 -18.77 -8.36
N PRO A 153 9.94 -17.92 -9.40
CA PRO A 153 8.80 -17.69 -10.28
C PRO A 153 8.19 -19.01 -10.79
N GLY A 154 6.89 -19.20 -10.54
CA GLY A 154 6.13 -20.39 -10.92
C GLY A 154 6.14 -21.53 -9.88
N ALA A 155 7.06 -21.50 -8.91
CA ALA A 155 7.09 -22.47 -7.82
C ALA A 155 5.97 -22.22 -6.79
N ALA A 156 5.74 -23.20 -5.92
CA ALA A 156 4.78 -23.06 -4.82
C ALA A 156 5.28 -22.03 -3.79
N CYS A 157 4.34 -21.28 -3.20
CA CYS A 157 4.67 -20.43 -2.05
C CYS A 157 4.92 -21.28 -0.81
N PRO A 158 5.86 -20.87 0.07
CA PRO A 158 6.01 -21.50 1.37
C PRO A 158 4.74 -21.35 2.22
N PRO A 159 4.52 -22.21 3.23
CA PRO A 159 3.43 -22.02 4.18
C PRO A 159 3.48 -20.64 4.84
N ARG A 160 2.30 -20.04 5.00
CA ARG A 160 2.16 -18.82 5.79
C ARG A 160 2.37 -19.13 7.26
N ILE A 161 2.90 -18.14 7.99
CA ILE A 161 2.97 -18.22 9.45
C ILE A 161 1.87 -17.34 10.09
N PRO A 162 1.43 -17.62 11.33
CA PRO A 162 0.23 -16.98 11.88
C PRO A 162 0.31 -15.45 11.91
N ASP A 163 1.45 -14.93 12.37
CA ASP A 163 1.72 -13.50 12.43
C ASP A 163 3.23 -13.20 12.52
N ALA A 164 3.58 -11.92 12.42
CA ALA A 164 4.98 -11.47 12.41
C ALA A 164 5.76 -11.80 13.70
N SER A 165 5.10 -12.08 14.83
CA SER A 165 5.79 -12.39 16.08
C SER A 165 6.56 -13.71 16.04
N HIS A 166 6.24 -14.58 15.07
CA HIS A 166 6.90 -15.86 14.82
C HIS A 166 8.22 -15.73 14.03
N ARG A 167 8.52 -14.53 13.50
CA ARG A 167 9.79 -14.23 12.84
C ARG A 167 10.86 -13.87 13.88
N ARG A 168 11.98 -14.58 13.86
CA ARG A 168 13.11 -14.41 14.79
C ARG A 168 14.24 -13.62 14.16
#